data_AF-A0A235G8B8-F1
#
_entry.id   AF-A0A235G8B8-F1
#
_cell.length_a   1.000
_cell.length_b   1.000
_cell.length_c   1.000
_cell.angle_alpha   90.00
_cell.angle_beta   90.00
_cell.angle_gamma   90.00
#
_symmetry.space_group_name_H-M   'P 1'
#
loop_
_entity.id
_entity.type
_entity.pdbx_description
1 polymer ?
#
loop_
_entity_poly.entity_id
_entity_poly.type
_entity_poly.pdbx_seq_one_letter_code
_entity_poly.pdbx_strand_id
1 'polypeptide(L)'
;MSRRSLRQAVATAASLTLLAAGVTFGLGASVAQASPACSTTQSITSKWAGSVWTPYTLAKEVGSGGKVAPGQEITYVTKVTGSGALVKSIWDYHPAGFQLVKARLNVNWAVGGQSWSDVTSTVIKGNDNSVMVSGNGWTTAGGTIALETTYKVPSNAQIGAQIDSGGGTDIALISGYWDVNPMGVCVTIREPNAIEAGSGSLDNAGLGSVNTGSGQVFGSITDPQGSMTNVIGGIISNVIGGMS
;
A
#
# COMPACT_ATOMS: atom_id res chain seq x y z
N MET A 1 3.76 -65.70 -8.99
CA MET A 1 5.04 -65.26 -8.41
C MET A 1 5.51 -64.01 -9.14
N SER A 2 6.01 -63.02 -8.38
CA SER A 2 6.96 -61.93 -8.73
C SER A 2 6.73 -61.08 -9.99
N ARG A 3 6.25 -59.83 -9.83
CA ARG A 3 7.03 -58.55 -9.74
C ARG A 3 7.72 -58.11 -11.04
N ARG A 4 7.38 -56.89 -11.51
CA ARG A 4 8.33 -55.77 -11.65
C ARG A 4 7.62 -54.44 -11.93
N SER A 5 8.19 -53.41 -11.34
CA SER A 5 7.81 -52.01 -11.24
C SER A 5 8.46 -51.12 -12.31
N LEU A 6 7.99 -49.86 -12.39
CA LEU A 6 8.67 -48.58 -12.70
C LEU A 6 8.29 -47.80 -14.00
N ARG A 7 7.83 -46.56 -13.74
CA ARG A 7 8.22 -45.23 -14.28
C ARG A 7 7.61 -44.65 -15.58
N GLN A 8 6.87 -43.56 -15.33
CA GLN A 8 6.97 -42.18 -15.87
C GLN A 8 7.05 -41.95 -17.38
N ALA A 9 6.05 -41.24 -17.91
CA ALA A 9 6.21 -40.00 -18.69
C ALA A 9 4.81 -39.42 -18.98
N VAL A 10 4.31 -38.51 -18.14
CA VAL A 10 3.15 -37.69 -18.52
C VAL A 10 3.68 -36.40 -19.09
N ALA A 11 3.81 -36.39 -20.42
CA ALA A 11 3.93 -35.17 -21.19
C ALA A 11 2.53 -34.56 -21.33
N THR A 12 2.29 -33.43 -20.66
CA THR A 12 1.14 -32.58 -20.97
C THR A 12 1.65 -31.37 -21.72
N ALA A 13 1.53 -31.47 -23.05
CA ALA A 13 1.67 -30.35 -23.97
C ALA A 13 0.63 -29.27 -23.61
N ALA A 14 1.08 -28.03 -23.53
CA ALA A 14 0.21 -26.87 -23.47
C ALA A 14 -0.42 -26.65 -24.86
N SER A 15 -1.66 -27.11 -25.04
CA SER A 15 -2.44 -26.84 -26.24
C SER A 15 -3.12 -25.47 -26.10
N LEU A 16 -2.57 -24.47 -26.81
CA LEU A 16 -3.23 -23.20 -27.08
C LEU A 16 -4.40 -23.45 -28.05
N THR A 17 -5.63 -23.53 -27.54
CA THR A 17 -6.84 -23.47 -28.39
C THR A 17 -7.39 -22.04 -28.38
N LEU A 18 -7.10 -21.29 -29.45
CA LEU A 18 -7.91 -20.16 -29.85
C LEU A 18 -9.24 -20.69 -30.41
N LEU A 19 -10.35 -20.37 -29.75
CA LEU A 19 -11.70 -20.56 -30.31
C LEU A 19 -12.36 -19.20 -30.44
N ALA A 20 -12.66 -18.85 -31.70
CA ALA A 20 -13.46 -17.70 -32.07
C ALA A 20 -14.96 -18.04 -32.00
N ALA A 21 -15.71 -17.11 -31.42
CA ALA A 21 -17.16 -16.84 -31.53
C ALA A 21 -18.17 -17.97 -31.27
N GLY A 22 -18.95 -17.81 -30.19
CA GLY A 22 -20.21 -18.52 -29.96
C GLY A 22 -20.94 -17.99 -28.72
N VAL A 23 -22.06 -17.32 -28.94
CA VAL A 23 -22.89 -16.67 -27.90
C VAL A 23 -23.28 -17.71 -26.83
N THR A 24 -22.79 -17.53 -25.62
CA THR A 24 -23.18 -18.31 -24.45
C THR A 24 -23.46 -17.36 -23.29
N PHE A 25 -24.66 -17.45 -22.74
CA PHE A 25 -25.03 -16.81 -21.48
C PHE A 25 -24.15 -17.43 -20.39
N GLY A 26 -23.12 -16.72 -19.95
CA GLY A 26 -22.09 -17.20 -19.04
C GLY A 26 -21.96 -16.30 -17.82
N LEU A 27 -22.16 -16.90 -16.65
CA LEU A 27 -21.88 -16.31 -15.35
C LEU A 27 -20.43 -15.79 -15.30
N GLY A 28 -20.30 -14.49 -15.04
CA GLY A 28 -19.11 -13.80 -14.53
C GLY A 28 -17.76 -14.35 -15.00
N ALA A 29 -17.33 -13.99 -16.20
CA ALA A 29 -15.90 -13.95 -16.50
C ALA A 29 -15.29 -12.82 -15.66
N SER A 30 -14.79 -13.17 -14.47
CA SER A 30 -13.88 -12.32 -13.73
C SER A 30 -12.71 -12.01 -14.66
N VAL A 31 -12.62 -10.77 -15.13
CA VAL A 31 -11.39 -10.29 -15.74
C VAL A 31 -10.30 -10.45 -14.67
N ALA A 32 -9.41 -11.42 -14.87
CA ALA A 32 -8.20 -11.51 -14.07
C ALA A 32 -7.34 -10.32 -14.48
N GLN A 33 -7.60 -9.17 -13.85
CA GLN A 33 -6.72 -8.03 -13.92
C GLN A 33 -5.39 -8.52 -13.36
N ALA A 34 -4.35 -8.54 -14.20
CA ALA A 34 -3.02 -8.94 -13.77
C ALA A 34 -2.68 -8.12 -12.51
N SER A 35 -2.38 -8.81 -11.41
CA SER A 35 -1.96 -8.14 -10.17
C SER A 35 -0.84 -7.16 -10.54
N PRO A 36 -0.92 -5.89 -10.12
CA PRO A 36 0.17 -4.94 -10.30
C PRO A 36 1.48 -5.60 -9.87
N ALA A 37 2.56 -5.38 -10.64
CA ALA A 37 3.87 -5.87 -10.24
C ALA A 37 4.17 -5.38 -8.81
N CYS A 38 4.45 -6.33 -7.91
CA CYS A 38 4.72 -6.08 -6.50
C CYS A 38 5.81 -5.02 -6.35
N SER A 39 5.42 -3.80 -5.97
CA SER A 39 6.33 -2.68 -5.79
C SER A 39 6.36 -2.25 -4.34
N THR A 40 7.50 -1.74 -3.89
CA THR A 40 7.62 -1.15 -2.55
C THR A 40 7.14 0.30 -2.50
N THR A 41 6.83 0.88 -3.66
CA THR A 41 6.32 2.25 -3.80
C THR A 41 5.39 2.35 -5.01
N GLN A 42 4.28 3.07 -4.85
CA GLN A 42 3.36 3.40 -5.93
C GLN A 42 2.84 4.81 -5.74
N SER A 43 2.47 5.46 -6.85
CA SER A 43 1.83 6.77 -6.82
C SER A 43 0.83 6.91 -7.95
N ILE A 44 -0.29 7.57 -7.67
CA ILE A 44 -1.29 7.95 -8.64
C ILE A 44 -1.37 9.46 -8.65
N THR A 45 -1.17 10.04 -9.82
CA THR A 45 -1.29 11.48 -10.04
C THR A 45 -2.45 11.72 -10.99
N SER A 46 -3.35 12.64 -10.61
CA SER A 46 -4.51 12.98 -11.43
C SER A 46 -4.77 14.48 -11.44
N LYS A 47 -5.41 14.93 -12.52
CA LYS A 47 -5.88 16.29 -12.77
C LYS A 47 -7.31 16.18 -13.30
N TRP A 48 -8.23 16.92 -12.72
CA TRP A 48 -9.64 16.89 -13.12
C TRP A 48 -10.30 18.27 -13.00
N ALA A 49 -11.51 18.42 -13.54
CA ALA A 49 -12.23 19.70 -13.53
C ALA A 49 -12.40 20.30 -12.12
N GLY A 50 -12.70 19.47 -11.11
CA GLY A 50 -12.82 19.90 -9.71
C GLY A 50 -11.51 20.35 -9.07
N SER A 51 -10.36 19.96 -9.65
CA SER A 51 -9.03 20.47 -9.28
C SER A 51 -8.58 21.70 -10.07
N VAL A 52 -9.45 22.25 -10.93
CA VAL A 52 -9.06 23.30 -11.89
C VAL A 52 -7.87 22.85 -12.74
N TRP A 53 -7.86 21.55 -13.10
CA TRP A 53 -6.79 20.89 -13.85
C TRP A 53 -5.39 20.96 -13.20
N THR A 54 -5.31 21.18 -11.89
CA THR A 54 -4.06 21.13 -11.12
C THR A 54 -3.78 19.72 -10.59
N PRO A 55 -2.50 19.28 -10.57
CA PRO A 55 -2.19 17.92 -10.15
C PRO A 55 -2.33 17.75 -8.64
N TYR A 56 -2.87 16.60 -8.26
CA TYR A 56 -2.74 16.01 -6.94
C TYR A 56 -2.12 14.62 -7.09
N THR A 57 -1.42 14.18 -6.06
CA THR A 57 -0.77 12.88 -6.03
C THR A 57 -1.06 12.19 -4.71
N LEU A 58 -1.49 10.94 -4.79
CA LEU A 58 -1.54 10.00 -3.69
C LEU A 58 -0.41 9.00 -3.92
N ALA A 59 0.50 8.90 -2.97
CA ALA A 59 1.61 7.95 -3.02
C ALA A 59 1.59 7.09 -1.76
N LYS A 60 2.11 5.87 -1.88
CA LYS A 60 2.28 4.97 -0.76
C LYS A 60 3.57 4.20 -0.96
N GLU A 61 4.29 4.04 0.11
CA GLU A 61 5.53 3.30 0.15
C GLU A 61 5.58 2.44 1.40
N VAL A 62 6.29 1.34 1.30
CA VAL A 62 6.59 0.49 2.44
C VAL A 62 8.06 0.59 2.81
N GLY A 63 8.32 0.78 4.10
CA GLY A 63 9.65 0.80 4.67
C GLY A 63 10.35 -0.55 4.54
N SER A 64 11.65 -0.59 4.87
CA SER A 64 12.46 -1.82 4.93
C SER A 64 12.53 -2.64 3.63
N GLY A 65 12.34 -1.99 2.47
CA GLY A 65 12.46 -2.65 1.17
C GLY A 65 11.37 -3.70 0.89
N GLY A 66 10.23 -3.59 1.59
CA GLY A 66 9.05 -4.43 1.35
C GLY A 66 9.24 -5.91 1.70
N LYS A 67 10.16 -6.25 2.62
CA LYS A 67 10.33 -7.63 3.11
C LYS A 67 10.26 -7.67 4.63
N VAL A 68 9.41 -8.54 5.17
CA VAL A 68 9.20 -8.67 6.62
C VAL A 68 9.01 -10.13 7.02
N ALA A 69 9.45 -10.51 8.22
CA ALA A 69 9.18 -11.84 8.76
C ALA A 69 7.86 -11.87 9.55
N PRO A 70 7.23 -13.04 9.69
CA PRO A 70 6.10 -13.21 10.60
C PRO A 70 6.42 -12.71 12.02
N GLY A 71 5.48 -12.02 12.66
CA GLY A 71 5.63 -11.48 14.02
C GLY A 71 6.45 -10.19 14.13
N GLN A 72 7.13 -9.75 13.06
CA GLN A 72 7.87 -8.49 13.03
C GLN A 72 6.99 -7.31 12.63
N GLU A 73 7.52 -6.09 12.77
CA GLU A 73 6.83 -4.86 12.41
C GLU A 73 7.21 -4.38 11.01
N ILE A 74 6.25 -3.78 10.32
CA ILE A 74 6.43 -3.14 9.02
C ILE A 74 5.75 -1.78 9.03
N THR A 75 6.38 -0.80 8.39
CA THR A 75 5.87 0.58 8.36
C THR A 75 5.50 0.97 6.93
N TYR A 76 4.32 1.54 6.76
CA TYR A 76 3.85 2.15 5.53
C TYR A 76 3.79 3.66 5.69
N VAL A 77 3.98 4.38 4.60
CA VAL A 77 3.76 5.83 4.55
C VAL A 77 2.86 6.13 3.37
N THR A 78 1.65 6.63 3.66
CA THR A 78 0.72 7.16 2.66
C THR A 78 0.90 8.68 2.62
N LYS A 79 1.14 9.24 1.43
CA LYS A 79 1.46 10.65 1.19
C LYS A 79 0.46 11.28 0.24
N VAL A 80 0.07 12.52 0.53
CA VAL A 80 -0.76 13.35 -0.33
C VAL A 80 -0.03 14.66 -0.59
N THR A 81 0.16 14.96 -1.87
CA THR A 81 0.71 16.24 -2.35
C THR A 81 -0.25 16.86 -3.36
N GLY A 82 -0.15 18.17 -3.54
CA GLY A 82 -1.09 18.87 -4.40
C GLY A 82 -0.82 20.36 -4.51
N SER A 83 -1.73 21.04 -5.20
CA SER A 83 -1.58 22.45 -5.56
C SER A 83 -2.26 23.40 -4.57
N GLY A 84 -2.37 23.01 -3.30
CA GLY A 84 -2.81 23.88 -2.20
C GLY A 84 -4.20 23.62 -1.63
N ALA A 85 -4.99 22.69 -2.19
CA ALA A 85 -6.27 22.33 -1.59
C ALA A 85 -6.11 21.70 -0.20
N LEU A 86 -7.19 21.79 0.57
CA LEU A 86 -7.30 21.16 1.89
C LEU A 86 -7.57 19.66 1.73
N VAL A 87 -7.00 18.86 2.61
CA VAL A 87 -7.27 17.43 2.78
C VAL A 87 -7.98 17.23 4.10
N LYS A 88 -9.14 16.57 4.08
CA LYS A 88 -9.98 16.34 5.25
C LYS A 88 -9.59 15.06 5.98
N SER A 89 -9.20 14.04 5.23
CA SER A 89 -8.78 12.76 5.76
C SER A 89 -7.76 12.10 4.85
N ILE A 90 -6.94 11.26 5.46
CA ILE A 90 -5.99 10.37 4.82
C ILE A 90 -6.12 9.02 5.51
N TRP A 91 -6.07 7.93 4.74
CA TRP A 91 -6.14 6.59 5.30
C TRP A 91 -5.23 5.62 4.58
N ASP A 92 -4.93 4.56 5.31
CA ASP A 92 -4.03 3.49 4.93
C ASP A 92 -4.79 2.17 5.00
N TYR A 93 -4.81 1.40 3.91
CA TYR A 93 -5.31 0.03 3.92
C TYR A 93 -4.15 -0.92 4.20
N HIS A 94 -4.26 -1.68 5.28
CA HIS A 94 -3.28 -2.69 5.64
C HIS A 94 -3.75 -4.10 5.24
N PRO A 95 -2.84 -5.04 5.04
CA PRO A 95 -3.20 -6.43 4.83
C PRO A 95 -4.05 -7.03 5.96
N ALA A 96 -4.85 -8.04 5.62
CA ALA A 96 -5.65 -8.76 6.60
C ALA A 96 -4.78 -9.40 7.69
N GLY A 97 -5.23 -9.30 8.94
CA GLY A 97 -4.55 -9.84 10.12
C GLY A 97 -3.42 -8.98 10.67
N PHE A 98 -2.95 -7.97 9.93
CA PHE A 98 -1.95 -7.04 10.43
C PHE A 98 -2.56 -6.17 11.54
N GLN A 99 -1.81 -5.95 12.61
CA GLN A 99 -2.29 -5.22 13.78
C GLN A 99 -1.57 -3.89 13.91
N LEU A 100 -2.33 -2.79 13.97
CA LEU A 100 -1.74 -1.46 14.15
C LEU A 100 -0.98 -1.37 15.47
N VAL A 101 0.31 -1.03 15.39
CA VAL A 101 1.18 -0.76 16.54
C VAL A 101 1.30 0.74 16.77
N LYS A 102 1.47 1.51 15.68
CA LYS A 102 1.73 2.95 15.76
C LYS A 102 1.18 3.67 14.54
N ALA A 103 0.66 4.87 14.73
CA ALA A 103 0.32 5.77 13.64
C ALA A 103 0.83 7.18 13.95
N ARG A 104 1.42 7.84 12.96
CA ARG A 104 1.90 9.22 13.04
C ARG A 104 1.42 10.00 11.84
N LEU A 105 1.03 11.25 12.07
CA LEU A 105 0.57 12.17 11.03
C LEU A 105 1.56 13.32 10.89
N ASN A 106 2.01 13.60 9.67
CA ASN A 106 2.77 14.78 9.31
C ASN A 106 1.88 15.73 8.50
N VAL A 107 1.57 16.88 9.08
CA VAL A 107 0.80 17.94 8.43
C VAL A 107 1.37 19.28 8.87
N ASN A 108 1.06 20.33 8.12
CA ASN A 108 1.30 21.70 8.56
C ASN A 108 0.23 22.09 9.60
N TRP A 109 0.63 22.14 10.86
CA TRP A 109 -0.25 22.53 11.95
C TRP A 109 -0.37 24.05 12.03
N ALA A 110 -1.56 24.54 12.40
CA ALA A 110 -1.82 25.97 12.55
C ALA A 110 -0.84 26.66 13.52
N VAL A 111 -0.26 25.90 14.45
CA VAL A 111 0.81 26.32 15.35
C VAL A 111 1.95 25.31 15.25
N GLY A 112 3.17 25.77 14.94
CA GLY A 112 4.37 24.93 14.91
C GLY A 112 4.83 24.46 13.53
N GLY A 113 4.07 24.72 12.47
CA GLY A 113 4.47 24.37 11.11
C GLY A 113 4.29 22.89 10.78
N GLN A 114 5.04 22.40 9.79
CA GLN A 114 4.99 20.98 9.41
C GLN A 114 5.73 20.10 10.41
N SER A 115 4.99 19.22 11.09
CA SER A 115 5.57 18.32 12.08
C SER A 115 4.80 17.00 12.21
N TRP A 116 5.52 15.96 12.59
CA TRP A 116 4.95 14.67 12.97
C TRP A 116 4.28 14.74 14.35
N SER A 117 3.05 14.23 14.43
CA SER A 117 2.33 13.99 15.68
C SER A 117 1.97 12.51 15.80
N ASP A 118 1.98 11.98 17.02
CA ASP A 118 1.41 10.65 17.29
C ASP A 118 -0.12 10.75 17.24
N VAL A 119 -0.73 9.89 16.42
CA VAL A 119 -2.18 9.83 16.23
C VAL A 119 -2.72 8.43 16.49
N THR A 120 -1.90 7.54 17.07
CA THR A 120 -2.22 6.12 17.27
C THR A 120 -3.53 5.91 18.02
N SER A 121 -3.81 6.72 19.04
CA SER A 121 -5.02 6.63 19.86
C SER A 121 -6.25 7.28 19.22
N THR A 122 -6.07 8.13 18.21
CA THR A 122 -7.13 8.90 17.56
C THR A 122 -7.50 8.39 16.18
N VAL A 123 -6.79 7.38 15.66
CA VAL A 123 -7.14 6.78 14.37
C VAL A 123 -8.51 6.12 14.42
N ILE A 124 -9.22 6.20 13.31
CA ILE A 124 -10.48 5.50 13.09
C ILE A 124 -10.15 4.20 12.35
N LYS A 125 -10.50 3.06 12.95
CA LYS A 125 -10.30 1.74 12.34
C LYS A 125 -11.55 1.35 11.55
N GLY A 126 -11.39 1.10 10.25
CA GLY A 126 -12.47 0.61 9.40
C GLY A 126 -12.60 -0.92 9.43
N ASN A 127 -13.75 -1.43 8.99
CA ASN A 127 -14.02 -2.87 8.88
C ASN A 127 -13.29 -3.55 7.71
N ASP A 128 -12.70 -2.75 6.83
CA ASP A 128 -12.03 -3.09 5.58
C ASP A 128 -10.50 -3.14 5.74
N ASN A 129 -9.99 -3.28 6.97
CA ASN A 129 -8.57 -3.20 7.30
C ASN A 129 -7.96 -1.83 6.98
N SER A 130 -8.72 -0.76 7.22
CA SER A 130 -8.25 0.61 7.07
C SER A 130 -7.96 1.28 8.40
N VAL A 131 -6.97 2.17 8.38
CA VAL A 131 -6.66 3.11 9.47
C VAL A 131 -6.75 4.50 8.89
N MET A 132 -7.72 5.27 9.35
CA MET A 132 -8.00 6.63 8.88
C MET A 132 -7.68 7.67 9.95
N VAL A 133 -7.15 8.80 9.50
CA VAL A 133 -7.02 10.00 10.31
C VAL A 133 -7.78 11.12 9.60
N SER A 134 -8.61 11.83 10.35
CA SER A 134 -9.38 12.98 9.87
C SER A 134 -9.04 14.23 10.69
N GLY A 135 -9.25 15.40 10.08
CA GLY A 135 -9.02 16.69 10.71
C GLY A 135 -9.83 17.80 10.06
N ASN A 136 -9.65 19.03 10.55
CA ASN A 136 -10.40 20.21 10.10
C ASN A 136 -9.92 20.76 8.74
N GLY A 137 -9.16 19.99 7.97
CA GLY A 137 -8.55 20.40 6.71
C GLY A 137 -7.07 20.76 6.87
N TRP A 138 -6.19 19.98 6.23
CA TRP A 138 -4.76 20.24 6.15
C TRP A 138 -4.40 20.73 4.76
N THR A 139 -3.62 21.79 4.63
CA THR A 139 -3.24 22.31 3.31
C THR A 139 -2.11 21.49 2.68
N THR A 140 -2.22 21.24 1.39
CA THR A 140 -1.10 20.77 0.54
C THR A 140 -0.18 21.90 0.08
N ALA A 141 -0.49 23.16 0.44
CA ALA A 141 0.35 24.30 0.11
C ALA A 141 1.61 24.29 0.98
N GLY A 142 2.77 24.20 0.35
CA GLY A 142 4.07 24.28 1.03
C GLY A 142 4.49 23.01 1.76
N GLY A 143 3.84 21.87 1.54
CA GLY A 143 4.23 20.62 2.18
C GLY A 143 3.49 19.37 1.71
N THR A 144 4.02 18.23 2.13
CA THR A 144 3.42 16.90 1.94
C THR A 144 2.66 16.51 3.19
N ILE A 145 1.41 16.07 3.03
CA ILE A 145 0.66 15.42 4.11
C ILE A 145 1.04 13.94 4.11
N ALA A 146 1.44 13.39 5.25
CA ALA A 146 1.84 12.00 5.33
C ALA A 146 1.25 11.30 6.55
N LEU A 147 0.73 10.09 6.34
CA LEU A 147 0.31 9.16 7.38
C LEU A 147 1.31 8.00 7.40
N GLU A 148 2.06 7.88 8.49
CA GLU A 148 2.97 6.76 8.76
C GLU A 148 2.25 5.76 9.68
N THR A 149 2.11 4.51 9.24
CA THR A 149 1.44 3.44 9.99
C THR A 149 2.38 2.24 10.13
N THR A 150 2.64 1.84 11.37
CA THR A 150 3.41 0.64 11.69
C THR A 150 2.46 -0.46 12.14
N TYR A 151 2.60 -1.63 11.52
CA TYR A 151 1.80 -2.80 11.83
C TYR A 151 2.67 -3.99 12.23
N LYS A 152 2.16 -4.78 13.16
CA LYS A 152 2.69 -6.11 13.49
C LYS A 152 2.12 -7.14 12.53
N VAL A 153 3.01 -7.86 11.88
CA VAL A 153 2.69 -8.95 10.97
C VAL A 153 2.23 -10.17 11.78
N PRO A 154 1.18 -10.89 11.37
CA PRO A 154 0.77 -12.13 12.02
C PRO A 154 1.94 -13.11 12.16
N SER A 155 2.06 -13.78 13.31
CA SER A 155 3.11 -14.80 13.53
C SER A 155 2.93 -16.04 12.64
N ASN A 156 1.72 -16.26 12.13
CA ASN A 156 1.38 -17.32 11.18
C ASN A 156 1.33 -16.84 9.72
N ALA A 157 1.90 -15.67 9.40
CA ALA A 157 1.94 -15.18 8.03
C ALA A 157 2.71 -16.17 7.13
N GLN A 158 2.15 -16.45 5.94
CA GLN A 158 2.71 -17.42 5.02
C GLN A 158 3.99 -16.88 4.36
N ILE A 159 5.11 -17.58 4.56
CA ILE A 159 6.38 -17.25 3.90
C ILE A 159 6.22 -17.31 2.38
N GLY A 160 6.81 -16.35 1.69
CA GLY A 160 6.75 -16.18 0.24
C GLY A 160 5.49 -15.46 -0.25
N ALA A 161 4.50 -15.21 0.62
CA ALA A 161 3.32 -14.44 0.25
C ALA A 161 3.70 -13.00 -0.10
N GLN A 162 3.20 -12.51 -1.23
CA GLN A 162 3.19 -11.10 -1.58
C GLN A 162 1.81 -10.55 -1.28
N ILE A 163 1.75 -9.53 -0.43
CA ILE A 163 0.47 -9.01 0.06
C ILE A 163 0.41 -7.53 -0.25
N ASP A 164 -0.57 -7.16 -1.07
CA ASP A 164 -0.82 -5.79 -1.53
C ASP A 164 -1.53 -4.98 -0.44
N SER A 165 -1.41 -3.66 -0.57
CA SER A 165 -1.97 -2.68 0.33
C SER A 165 -2.44 -1.46 -0.46
N GLY A 166 -3.38 -0.74 0.12
CA GLY A 166 -4.03 0.42 -0.50
C GLY A 166 -3.82 1.70 0.28
N GLY A 167 -4.26 2.81 -0.29
CA GLY A 167 -4.31 4.09 0.41
C GLY A 167 -5.45 4.94 -0.11
N GLY A 168 -5.78 5.99 0.61
CA GLY A 168 -6.80 6.93 0.16
C GLY A 168 -6.74 8.27 0.88
N THR A 169 -7.49 9.21 0.32
CA THR A 169 -7.57 10.59 0.80
C THR A 169 -8.88 11.25 0.39
N ASP A 170 -9.37 12.19 1.19
CA ASP A 170 -10.46 13.09 0.83
C ASP A 170 -9.91 14.51 0.69
N ILE A 171 -9.68 14.93 -0.55
CA ILE A 171 -9.31 16.29 -0.90
C ILE A 171 -10.60 17.12 -0.96
N ALA A 172 -10.63 18.27 -0.29
CA ALA A 172 -11.77 19.19 -0.18
C ALA A 172 -12.06 19.96 -1.49
N LEU A 173 -12.17 19.21 -2.58
CA LEU A 173 -12.51 19.63 -3.92
C LEU A 173 -13.66 18.74 -4.42
N ILE A 174 -14.39 19.21 -5.42
CA ILE A 174 -15.43 18.41 -6.07
C ILE A 174 -14.77 17.16 -6.66
N SER A 175 -15.24 15.97 -6.30
CA SER A 175 -14.64 14.68 -6.70
C SER A 175 -13.19 14.47 -6.24
N GLY A 176 -12.82 15.02 -5.07
CA GLY A 176 -11.49 14.83 -4.46
C GLY A 176 -11.35 13.59 -3.57
N TYR A 177 -12.37 12.73 -3.50
CA TYR A 177 -12.33 11.46 -2.76
C TYR A 177 -11.62 10.39 -3.57
N TRP A 178 -10.46 9.92 -3.09
CA TRP A 178 -9.65 8.90 -3.73
C TRP A 178 -9.54 7.71 -2.80
N ASP A 179 -9.93 6.55 -3.29
CA ASP A 179 -9.92 5.28 -2.56
C ASP A 179 -9.30 4.23 -3.47
N VAL A 180 -8.05 3.87 -3.19
CA VAL A 180 -7.27 2.99 -4.05
C VAL A 180 -6.80 1.79 -3.24
N ASN A 181 -7.56 0.70 -3.36
CA ASN A 181 -7.27 -0.56 -2.69
C ASN A 181 -7.61 -1.74 -3.62
N PRO A 182 -6.63 -2.55 -4.06
CA PRO A 182 -5.20 -2.41 -3.82
C PRO A 182 -4.56 -1.27 -4.63
N MET A 183 -3.42 -0.75 -4.15
CA MET A 183 -2.65 0.28 -4.86
C MET A 183 -1.40 -0.26 -5.56
N GLY A 184 -1.07 -1.55 -5.39
CA GLY A 184 0.14 -2.17 -5.93
C GLY A 184 1.36 -2.02 -5.03
N VAL A 185 1.17 -1.63 -3.77
CA VAL A 185 2.25 -1.52 -2.77
C VAL A 185 2.26 -2.78 -1.94
N CYS A 186 3.26 -3.61 -2.17
CA CYS A 186 3.28 -4.97 -1.67
C CYS A 186 4.40 -5.21 -0.68
N VAL A 187 4.12 -6.13 0.24
CA VAL A 187 5.11 -6.70 1.16
C VAL A 187 5.27 -8.18 0.88
N THR A 188 6.52 -8.62 0.82
CA THR A 188 6.87 -10.04 0.75
C THR A 188 7.18 -10.56 2.14
N ILE A 189 6.46 -11.60 2.56
CA ILE A 189 6.79 -12.32 3.79
C ILE A 189 8.03 -13.17 3.55
N ARG A 190 9.09 -12.92 4.30
CA ARG A 190 10.35 -13.68 4.23
C ARG A 190 10.48 -14.63 5.41
N GLU A 191 11.40 -15.57 5.30
CA GLU A 191 11.83 -16.37 6.43
C GLU A 191 12.41 -15.46 7.54
N PRO A 192 12.13 -15.74 8.82
CA PRO A 192 12.81 -15.11 9.94
C PRO A 192 14.31 -15.39 9.89
N ASN A 193 15.13 -14.39 10.19
CA ASN A 193 16.57 -14.60 10.39
C ASN A 193 16.82 -15.33 11.73
N ALA A 194 17.99 -15.94 11.91
CA ALA A 194 18.31 -16.72 13.12
C ALA A 194 18.11 -15.94 14.44
N ILE A 195 18.32 -14.63 14.43
CA ILE A 195 18.11 -13.75 15.59
C ILE A 195 16.61 -13.53 15.86
N GLU A 196 15.78 -13.38 14.82
CA GLU A 196 14.33 -13.18 14.93
C GLU A 196 13.60 -14.49 15.28
N ALA A 197 14.11 -15.63 14.79
CA ALA A 197 13.64 -16.96 15.15
C ALA A 197 14.01 -17.34 16.60
N GLY A 198 15.16 -16.85 17.09
CA GLY A 198 15.63 -17.07 18.46
C GLY A 198 15.07 -16.07 19.49
N SER A 199 14.69 -14.85 19.08
CA SER A 199 14.14 -13.82 19.97
C SER A 199 12.67 -14.01 20.30
N GLY A 200 11.92 -14.82 19.55
CA GLY A 200 10.50 -15.09 19.86
C GLY A 200 10.26 -15.67 21.27
N SER A 201 11.31 -16.17 21.94
CA SER A 201 11.29 -16.58 23.36
C SER A 201 11.81 -15.48 24.32
N LEU A 202 12.63 -14.54 23.83
CA LEU A 202 13.25 -13.45 24.60
C LEU A 202 12.42 -12.17 24.63
N ASP A 203 11.49 -11.97 23.68
CA ASP A 203 10.53 -10.86 23.69
C ASP A 203 9.57 -10.95 24.90
N ASN A 204 9.41 -12.14 25.49
CA ASN A 204 8.69 -12.37 26.75
C ASN A 204 9.53 -12.06 28.01
N ALA A 205 10.82 -11.71 27.85
CA ALA A 205 11.75 -11.43 28.95
C ALA A 205 12.11 -9.93 29.11
N GLY A 206 11.40 -9.02 28.43
CA GLY A 206 11.44 -7.58 28.75
C GLY A 206 12.75 -6.88 28.37
N LEU A 207 13.43 -7.29 27.30
CA LEU A 207 14.56 -6.56 26.74
C LEU A 207 14.04 -5.67 25.60
N GLY A 208 13.92 -4.37 25.90
CA GLY A 208 13.28 -3.37 25.07
C GLY A 208 13.84 -3.26 23.64
N SER A 209 12.90 -3.07 22.71
CA SER A 209 13.10 -2.74 21.30
C SER A 209 14.22 -1.72 21.10
N VAL A 210 15.26 -2.12 20.37
CA VAL A 210 16.18 -1.20 19.71
C VAL A 210 15.40 -0.49 18.60
N ASN A 211 14.83 0.65 18.98
CA ASN A 211 14.19 1.61 18.10
C ASN A 211 15.20 2.09 17.05
N THR A 212 15.29 1.39 15.91
CA THR A 212 16.00 1.89 14.73
C THR A 212 15.27 3.14 14.26
N GLY A 213 15.97 4.27 14.39
CA GLY A 213 15.41 5.60 14.29
C GLY A 213 14.56 5.82 13.04
N SER A 214 13.32 6.23 13.28
CA SER A 214 12.34 6.74 12.33
C SER A 214 12.74 8.10 11.70
N GLY A 215 14.02 8.29 11.36
CA GLY A 215 14.57 9.60 10.99
C GLY A 215 15.23 9.69 9.62
N GLN A 216 15.52 8.58 8.92
CA GLN A 216 16.36 8.61 7.71
C GLN A 216 15.99 7.60 6.61
N VAL A 217 14.93 6.78 6.77
CA VAL A 217 14.62 5.71 5.80
C VAL A 217 13.82 6.20 4.59
N PHE A 218 13.26 7.42 4.66
CA PHE A 218 12.43 7.99 3.60
C PHE A 218 13.11 9.24 3.06
N GLY A 219 13.30 9.29 1.73
CA GLY A 219 13.86 10.46 1.04
C GLY A 219 13.13 11.74 1.44
N SER A 220 13.83 12.88 1.34
CA SER A 220 13.38 14.15 1.89
C SER A 220 11.89 14.41 1.67
N ILE A 221 11.12 14.59 2.75
CA ILE A 221 9.69 14.94 2.72
C ILE A 221 9.43 16.28 2.01
N THR A 222 10.49 17.09 1.83
CA THR A 222 10.48 18.35 1.07
C THR A 222 10.83 18.17 -0.42
N ASP A 223 11.28 16.99 -0.85
CA ASP A 223 11.58 16.69 -2.25
C ASP A 223 10.70 15.53 -2.74
N PRO A 224 9.48 15.84 -3.23
CA PRO A 224 8.59 14.83 -3.76
C PRO A 224 9.15 14.13 -5.00
N GLN A 225 10.24 14.60 -5.63
CA GLN A 225 10.83 13.99 -6.83
C GLN A 225 12.16 13.23 -6.60
N GLY A 226 12.89 13.53 -5.53
CA GLY A 226 14.19 12.88 -5.25
C GLY A 226 14.09 11.40 -4.85
N SER A 227 12.92 10.96 -4.34
CA SER A 227 12.61 9.54 -4.10
C SER A 227 11.78 8.91 -5.24
N MET A 228 11.77 9.53 -6.43
CA MET A 228 11.02 9.09 -7.61
C MET A 228 11.95 8.72 -8.76
N THR A 229 12.88 7.78 -8.55
CA THR A 229 13.59 7.18 -9.68
C THR A 229 13.02 5.80 -9.97
N ASN A 230 12.17 5.78 -11.01
CA ASN A 230 11.54 4.65 -11.70
C ASN A 230 10.31 4.04 -11.01
N VAL A 231 9.13 4.19 -11.62
CA VAL A 231 8.33 3.10 -12.25
C VAL A 231 7.17 3.69 -13.09
N ILE A 232 7.27 3.52 -14.41
CA ILE A 232 6.27 3.32 -15.48
C ILE A 232 4.92 4.09 -15.41
N GLY A 233 4.73 4.98 -16.40
CA GLY A 233 3.43 5.57 -16.74
C GLY A 233 2.45 4.54 -17.29
N GLY A 234 1.31 4.40 -16.61
CA GLY A 234 0.09 3.79 -17.13
C GLY A 234 -0.84 4.87 -17.67
N ILE A 235 -0.95 4.93 -18.99
CA ILE A 235 -1.91 5.76 -19.72
C ILE A 235 -3.33 5.29 -19.35
N ILE A 236 -4.13 6.16 -18.73
CA ILE A 236 -5.59 6.02 -18.76
C ILE A 236 -6.13 7.19 -19.58
N SER A 237 -6.01 7.05 -20.90
CA SER A 237 -6.76 7.87 -21.85
C SER A 237 -8.21 7.40 -21.86
N ASN A 238 -9.09 8.23 -21.31
CA ASN A 238 -10.41 8.55 -21.87
C ASN A 238 -11.23 7.37 -22.44
N VAL A 239 -12.00 6.70 -21.58
CA VAL A 239 -13.24 6.01 -21.99
C VAL A 239 -14.42 6.87 -21.56
N ILE A 240 -14.61 8.01 -22.22
CA ILE A 240 -15.91 8.70 -22.34
C ILE A 240 -15.92 9.42 -23.69
N GLY A 241 -16.68 8.89 -24.64
CA GLY A 241 -16.91 9.54 -25.93
C GLY A 241 -17.73 8.67 -26.88
N GLY A 242 -19.03 8.96 -26.99
CA GLY A 242 -19.83 8.60 -28.16
C GLY A 242 -21.06 7.72 -27.91
N MET A 243 -22.08 8.27 -27.26
CA MET A 243 -23.48 7.92 -27.60
C MET A 243 -24.13 9.17 -28.20
N SER A 244 -24.16 9.19 -29.53
CA SER A 244 -25.17 9.86 -30.37
C SER A 244 -25.40 8.98 -31.59
#